data_AF-A0A9N9SKL1-F1
#
_entry.id   AF-A0A9N9SKL1-F1
#
_cell.length_a   1.000
_cell.length_b   1.000
_cell.length_c   1.000
_cell.angle_alpha   90.00
_cell.angle_beta   90.00
_cell.angle_gamma   90.00
#
_symmetry.space_group_name_H-M   'P 1'
#
loop_
_entity.id
_entity.type
_entity.pdbx_description
1 polymer ?
#
loop_
_entity_poly.entity_id
_entity_poly.type
_entity_poly.pdbx_seq_one_letter_code
_entity_poly.pdbx_strand_id
1 'polypeptide(L)'
;MFGQLGHGTNSNEILPKQVVELMGSTITQIACGRQHSLALVPSRGRVYSFGTGGSGQLGLRKTISASTPQVVLGPWVSPSGVSLIAAPEVVGNIVIQRIFAGGDHCFVSVIPQQSTASPYDCRDLSEDTQILVITESYAESLARTPCEGAVDQDVLTFLETFFKSLSCLNGSFLLDNGGHYYCTSKHHGVDLEKAEAVFSLIGKIENKSIKDVIWNCITEDLLRHLSPSPPDVETLRVYLTIPLYHEFNNPKRHSRLQKPFASAVLALKQPAVRVLSSWWGSTGCEYFERLVNAFKTVAGYVLRGQNVPEGKTAFYDSSLVAALDMLALLNKINHSVEGLKVPYDTFHISDISECLDIRVDYVRWLSDQGSGKLFLCNYPFVFDANAKVQLLETDQAIQMHKAMTEAAQQAVLAMMFSPQSLNSINSFLMLTVSRDHIVEDALRELGEVHPNDLKKPLKAEDAGGVTKEFFLLLLREILDPKYGMFREYEETRAIWFSESSFEDNSVYFLIGMILGLAIYNFTIIDIPFPLVLYKKLLNEPIGLNDLRGLSPVMANSLQSLLDYEGDDMEDVFALSFDVSRNAFGEAVTVPLKPNGSNIAVTQENK
;
A
#
# COMPACT_ATOMS: atom_id res chain seq x y z
N MET A 1 8.59 32.53 26.31
CA MET A 1 9.90 32.09 26.86
C MET A 1 10.84 33.30 26.98
N PHE A 2 11.96 33.17 27.69
CA PHE A 2 12.94 34.23 27.96
C PHE A 2 14.23 34.06 27.14
N GLY A 3 14.14 33.44 25.95
CA GLY A 3 15.28 33.21 25.06
C GLY A 3 16.04 31.91 25.31
N GLN A 4 15.58 31.04 26.22
CA GLN A 4 16.26 29.78 26.55
C GLN A 4 16.26 28.72 25.44
N LEU A 5 15.59 28.97 24.31
CA LEU A 5 15.67 28.13 23.11
C LEU A 5 16.83 28.52 22.18
N GLY A 6 17.42 29.70 22.36
CA GLY A 6 18.60 30.12 21.59
C GLY A 6 18.31 30.57 20.16
N HIS A 7 17.04 30.72 19.75
CA HIS A 7 16.67 31.10 18.37
C HIS A 7 16.65 32.61 18.10
N GLY A 8 17.20 33.43 19.01
CA GLY A 8 17.14 34.89 18.91
C GLY A 8 15.78 35.51 19.23
N THR A 9 14.76 34.69 19.52
CA THR A 9 13.40 35.13 19.85
C THR A 9 12.98 34.66 21.24
N ASN A 10 11.92 35.28 21.78
CA ASN A 10 11.26 34.89 23.03
C ASN A 10 10.01 34.03 22.81
N SER A 11 9.76 33.65 21.55
CA SER A 11 8.63 32.84 21.14
C SER A 11 8.82 31.39 21.58
N ASN A 12 7.70 30.70 21.80
CA ASN A 12 7.71 29.26 22.03
C ASN A 12 7.79 28.54 20.68
N GLU A 13 8.57 27.47 20.60
CA GLU A 13 8.62 26.57 19.44
C GLU A 13 8.00 25.23 19.85
N ILE A 14 6.94 24.81 19.16
CA ILE A 14 6.23 23.54 19.43
C ILE A 14 6.82 22.36 18.68
N LEU A 15 7.68 22.63 17.70
CA LEU A 15 8.45 21.63 16.95
C LEU A 15 9.94 21.88 17.20
N PRO A 16 10.75 20.81 17.28
CA PRO A 16 12.21 20.95 17.35
C PRO A 16 12.74 21.82 16.21
N LYS A 17 13.51 22.84 16.54
CA LYS A 17 14.13 23.76 15.59
C LYS A 17 15.62 23.81 15.84
N GLN A 18 16.40 23.83 14.77
CA GLN A 18 17.86 23.91 14.88
C GLN A 18 18.28 25.29 15.39
N VAL A 19 19.23 25.33 16.33
CA VAL A 19 19.89 26.56 16.79
C VAL A 19 21.01 26.89 15.81
N VAL A 20 20.79 27.86 14.93
CA VAL A 20 21.68 28.17 13.79
C VAL A 20 23.08 28.58 14.27
N GLU A 21 23.18 29.30 15.37
CA GLU A 21 24.44 29.77 15.95
C GLU A 21 25.36 28.64 16.43
N LEU A 22 24.81 27.44 16.68
CA LEU A 22 25.57 26.26 17.06
C LEU A 22 25.81 25.30 15.88
N MET A 23 25.35 25.65 14.67
CA MET A 23 25.52 24.83 13.47
C MET A 23 27.01 24.53 13.21
N GLY A 24 27.29 23.30 12.78
CA GLY A 24 28.65 22.81 12.53
C GLY A 24 29.48 22.54 13.79
N SER A 25 28.90 22.70 15.00
CA SER A 25 29.54 22.32 16.26
C SER A 25 28.96 21.03 16.80
N THR A 26 29.83 20.12 17.24
CA THR A 26 29.40 18.92 17.98
C THR A 26 29.11 19.30 19.43
N ILE A 27 27.85 19.15 19.85
CA ILE A 27 27.42 19.38 21.22
C ILE A 27 27.40 18.04 21.96
N THR A 28 28.06 17.98 23.12
CA THR A 28 28.13 16.74 23.92
C THR A 28 27.38 16.84 25.23
N GLN A 29 27.04 18.04 25.69
CA GLN A 29 26.26 18.24 26.90
C GLN A 29 25.31 19.43 26.74
N ILE A 30 24.11 19.28 27.28
CA ILE A 30 23.12 20.34 27.48
C ILE A 30 22.72 20.34 28.96
N ALA A 31 22.62 21.52 29.57
CA ALA A 31 22.05 21.67 30.90
C ALA A 31 21.02 22.79 30.92
N CYS A 32 19.85 22.54 31.50
CA CYS A 32 18.72 23.47 31.53
C CYS A 32 18.44 23.93 32.96
N GLY A 33 18.50 25.24 33.20
CA GLY A 33 18.02 25.86 34.43
C GLY A 33 16.55 26.28 34.33
N ARG A 34 16.09 27.19 35.20
CA ARG A 34 14.70 27.65 35.25
C ARG A 34 14.28 28.36 33.96
N GLN A 35 15.14 29.23 33.44
CA GLN A 35 14.88 30.06 32.25
C GLN A 35 16.15 30.30 31.42
N HIS A 36 17.14 29.42 31.52
CA HIS A 36 18.38 29.49 30.76
C HIS A 36 18.87 28.09 30.39
N SER A 37 19.68 28.01 29.35
CA SER A 37 20.27 26.77 28.87
C SER A 37 21.76 26.95 28.62
N LEU A 38 22.50 25.87 28.84
CA LEU A 38 23.92 25.76 28.59
C LEU A 38 24.17 24.67 27.55
N ALA A 39 25.17 24.86 26.70
CA ALA A 39 25.60 23.88 25.71
C ALA A 39 27.14 23.80 25.68
N LEU A 40 27.69 22.59 25.72
CA LEU A 40 29.14 22.35 25.67
C LEU A 40 29.58 21.90 24.28
N VAL A 41 30.55 22.62 23.71
CA VAL A 41 31.31 22.23 22.52
C VAL A 41 32.72 21.81 22.95
N PRO A 42 32.97 20.51 23.18
CA PRO A 42 34.23 20.06 23.75
C PRO A 42 35.40 20.23 22.79
N SER A 43 35.20 20.07 21.47
CA SER A 43 36.26 20.25 20.46
C SER A 43 36.91 21.65 20.51
N ARG A 44 36.15 22.65 20.96
CA ARG A 44 36.60 24.03 21.13
C ARG A 44 36.84 24.42 22.59
N GLY A 45 36.52 23.55 23.56
CA GLY A 45 36.52 23.89 24.98
C GLY A 45 35.58 25.05 25.32
N ARG A 46 34.41 25.14 24.67
CA ARG A 46 33.49 26.30 24.81
C ARG A 46 32.18 25.89 25.46
N VAL A 47 31.76 26.64 26.47
CA VAL A 47 30.38 26.63 26.96
C VAL A 47 29.65 27.80 26.33
N TYR A 48 28.45 27.54 25.83
CA TYR A 48 27.51 28.56 25.39
C TYR A 48 26.35 28.65 26.39
N SER A 49 25.88 29.85 26.68
CA SER A 49 24.76 30.13 27.57
C SER A 49 23.76 31.06 26.91
N PHE A 50 22.47 30.82 27.10
CA PHE A 50 21.39 31.66 26.55
C PHE A 50 20.11 31.55 27.40
N GLY A 51 19.26 32.56 27.35
CA GLY A 51 18.04 32.73 28.15
C GLY A 51 18.05 33.97 29.05
N THR A 52 17.38 33.86 30.19
CA THR A 52 17.36 34.91 31.22
C THR A 52 18.74 35.06 31.85
N GLY A 53 19.24 36.28 31.97
CA GLY A 53 20.52 36.58 32.64
C GLY A 53 20.44 37.60 33.77
N GLY A 54 19.23 38.01 34.18
CA GLY A 54 19.03 39.04 35.22
C GLY A 54 19.65 38.72 36.58
N SER A 55 19.81 37.44 36.92
CA SER A 55 20.47 36.96 38.15
C SER A 55 21.95 36.62 37.92
N GLY A 56 22.49 36.89 36.73
CA GLY A 56 23.86 36.52 36.34
C GLY A 56 24.02 35.04 35.93
N GLN A 57 22.92 34.30 35.79
CA GLN A 57 22.91 32.85 35.53
C GLN A 57 23.47 32.42 34.17
N LEU A 58 23.78 33.37 33.28
CA LEU A 58 24.47 33.10 32.02
C LEU A 58 26.00 33.12 32.15
N GLY A 59 26.56 33.64 33.25
CA GLY A 59 28.02 33.70 33.43
C GLY A 59 28.73 34.68 32.48
N LEU A 60 28.00 35.60 31.82
CA LEU A 60 28.55 36.56 30.85
C LEU A 60 29.23 37.79 31.48
N ARG A 61 29.55 37.72 32.79
CA ARG A 61 30.08 38.84 33.60
C ARG A 61 29.19 40.09 33.62
N LYS A 62 27.94 39.95 33.19
CA LYS A 62 26.90 40.98 33.12
C LYS A 62 25.55 40.33 33.43
N THR A 63 24.64 41.08 34.03
CA THR A 63 23.27 40.63 34.37
C THR A 63 22.30 40.92 33.22
N ILE A 64 22.64 40.46 32.01
CA ILE A 64 21.84 40.67 30.79
C ILE A 64 21.33 39.34 30.24
N SER A 65 20.08 39.31 29.81
CA SER A 65 19.52 38.18 29.07
C SER A 65 20.07 38.13 27.64
N ALA A 66 20.17 36.94 27.08
CA ALA A 66 20.62 36.73 25.71
C ALA A 66 19.74 35.67 25.03
N SER A 67 19.07 36.03 23.94
CA SER A 67 18.18 35.12 23.21
C SER A 67 18.90 34.22 22.20
N THR A 68 20.19 34.44 21.98
CA THR A 68 21.06 33.59 21.15
C THR A 68 22.24 33.06 21.98
N PRO A 69 22.79 31.88 21.65
CA PRO A 69 23.94 31.30 22.36
C PRO A 69 25.13 32.25 22.47
N GLN A 70 25.51 32.59 23.70
CA GLN A 70 26.68 33.43 24.00
C GLN A 70 27.80 32.59 24.61
N VAL A 71 29.04 32.82 24.19
CA VAL A 71 30.20 32.10 24.73
C VAL A 71 30.47 32.56 26.17
N VAL A 72 30.55 31.61 27.09
CA VAL A 72 30.96 31.84 28.48
C VAL A 72 32.49 31.82 28.56
N LEU A 73 33.07 32.87 29.14
CA LEU A 73 34.50 33.01 29.32
C LEU A 73 34.94 32.45 30.67
N GLY A 74 35.78 31.43 30.66
CA GLY A 74 36.35 30.85 31.87
C GLY A 74 37.79 30.37 31.70
N PRO A 75 38.47 30.01 32.80
CA PRO A 75 39.91 29.73 32.84
C PRO A 75 40.31 28.38 32.23
N TRP A 76 39.46 27.79 31.40
CA TRP A 76 39.65 26.48 30.77
C TRP A 76 40.25 26.59 29.36
N VAL A 77 40.88 25.51 28.92
CA VAL A 77 41.46 25.34 27.58
C VAL A 77 40.66 24.34 26.75
N SER A 78 40.79 24.42 25.43
CA SER A 78 40.39 23.34 24.52
C SER A 78 41.26 22.09 24.72
N PRO A 79 40.86 20.93 24.20
CA PRO A 79 41.71 19.74 24.19
C PRO A 79 43.08 19.98 23.54
N SER A 80 43.14 20.88 22.55
CA SER A 80 44.38 21.33 21.89
C SER A 80 45.19 22.38 22.66
N GLY A 81 44.76 22.78 23.87
CA GLY A 81 45.48 23.73 24.74
C GLY A 81 45.20 25.21 24.46
N VAL A 82 44.20 25.54 23.62
CA VAL A 82 43.86 26.93 23.28
C VAL A 82 42.85 27.48 24.29
N SER A 83 43.10 28.67 24.86
CA SER A 83 42.12 29.38 25.70
C SER A 83 41.68 30.70 25.08
N LEU A 84 40.48 31.15 25.46
CA LEU A 84 39.95 32.47 25.12
C LEU A 84 40.42 33.56 26.09
N ILE A 85 40.84 33.18 27.30
CA ILE A 85 41.37 34.08 28.32
C ILE A 85 42.63 33.49 28.94
N ALA A 86 43.55 34.33 29.41
CA ALA A 86 44.72 33.84 30.12
C ALA A 86 44.29 33.11 31.40
N ALA A 87 44.69 31.85 31.55
CA ALA A 87 44.47 31.11 32.78
C ALA A 87 45.32 31.75 33.90
N PRO A 88 44.81 31.86 35.14
CA PRO A 88 45.62 32.26 36.28
C PRO A 88 46.79 31.27 36.43
N GLU A 89 48.03 31.78 36.56
CA GLU A 89 49.26 30.95 36.62
C GLU A 89 49.20 29.81 37.65
N VAL A 90 48.37 29.97 38.68
CA VAL A 90 48.21 29.05 39.82
C VAL A 90 47.45 27.76 39.46
N VAL A 91 46.63 27.74 38.40
CA VAL A 91 45.62 26.67 38.18
C VAL A 91 46.05 25.63 37.13
N GLY A 92 47.12 25.90 36.37
CA GLY A 92 47.52 25.03 35.25
C GLY A 92 46.44 24.92 34.16
N ASN A 93 46.70 24.09 33.13
CA ASN A 93 45.72 23.87 32.07
C ASN A 93 44.59 22.95 32.57
N ILE A 94 43.36 23.48 32.59
CA ILE A 94 42.15 22.74 32.97
C ILE A 94 41.18 22.66 31.79
N VAL A 95 40.47 21.54 31.68
CA VAL A 95 39.44 21.31 30.67
C VAL A 95 38.09 21.14 31.33
N ILE A 96 37.02 21.46 30.60
CA ILE A 96 35.65 21.29 31.08
C ILE A 96 35.31 19.80 31.09
N GLN A 97 34.90 19.30 32.25
CA GLN A 97 34.43 17.94 32.41
C GLN A 97 32.91 17.87 32.26
N ARG A 98 32.16 18.70 32.98
CA ARG A 98 30.69 18.67 32.98
C ARG A 98 30.07 20.03 33.23
N ILE A 99 28.96 20.31 32.54
CA ILE A 99 28.15 21.51 32.75
C ILE A 99 26.90 21.18 33.57
N PHE A 100 26.51 22.09 34.45
CA PHE A 100 25.33 21.96 35.29
C PHE A 100 24.54 23.26 35.30
N ALA A 101 23.22 23.14 35.30
CA ALA A 101 22.28 24.25 35.43
C ALA A 101 21.11 23.80 36.31
N GLY A 102 20.64 24.68 37.19
CA GLY A 102 19.54 24.41 38.10
C GLY A 102 19.04 25.68 38.76
N GLY A 103 17.72 25.89 38.79
CA GLY A 103 17.15 27.16 39.24
C GLY A 103 17.73 28.34 38.45
N ASP A 104 18.26 29.33 39.16
CA ASP A 104 18.93 30.50 38.57
C ASP A 104 20.47 30.41 38.73
N HIS A 105 21.01 29.19 38.76
CA HIS A 105 22.43 28.92 38.92
C HIS A 105 22.98 28.01 37.83
N CYS A 106 24.27 28.21 37.52
CA CYS A 106 25.06 27.33 36.68
C CYS A 106 26.45 27.14 37.29
N PHE A 107 27.04 25.98 37.05
CA PHE A 107 28.43 25.70 37.39
C PHE A 107 29.02 24.69 36.43
N VAL A 108 30.35 24.68 36.36
CA VAL A 108 31.11 23.82 35.46
C VAL A 108 32.12 23.07 36.31
N SER A 109 32.13 21.74 36.22
CA SER A 109 33.23 20.96 36.78
C SER A 109 34.37 20.91 35.77
N VAL A 110 35.59 21.03 36.28
CA VAL A 110 36.81 21.06 35.48
C VAL A 110 37.79 20.01 36.01
N ILE A 111 38.64 19.51 35.12
CA ILE A 111 39.69 18.55 35.45
C ILE A 111 41.02 19.03 34.83
N PRO A 112 42.18 18.63 35.38
CA PRO A 112 43.46 18.90 34.74
C PRO A 112 43.51 18.32 33.33
N GLN A 113 44.10 19.03 32.36
CA GLN A 113 44.20 18.59 30.96
C GLN A 113 44.92 17.23 30.81
N GLN A 114 45.84 16.92 31.72
CA GLN A 114 46.62 15.66 31.75
C GLN A 114 45.93 14.54 32.53
N SER A 115 44.69 14.73 32.99
CA SER A 115 43.95 13.70 33.71
C SER A 115 43.61 12.52 32.79
N THR A 116 43.51 11.32 33.38
CA THR A 116 42.99 10.12 32.69
C THR A 116 41.48 10.18 32.46
N ALA A 117 40.76 11.04 33.18
CA ALA A 117 39.33 11.23 33.00
C ALA A 117 39.04 12.06 31.74
N SER A 118 38.12 11.60 30.89
CA SER A 118 37.64 12.36 29.73
C SER A 118 36.48 13.29 30.13
N PRO A 119 36.26 14.39 29.37
CA PRO A 119 35.01 15.13 29.43
C PRO A 119 33.82 14.20 29.22
N TYR A 120 32.76 14.39 30.01
CA TYR A 120 31.56 13.57 29.88
C TYR A 120 30.88 13.84 28.53
N ASP A 121 30.41 12.80 27.86
CA ASP A 121 29.65 12.93 26.62
C ASP A 121 28.26 12.34 26.83
N CYS A 122 27.23 13.18 26.85
CA CYS A 122 25.85 12.72 27.02
C CYS A 122 25.31 11.94 25.82
N ARG A 123 26.11 11.82 24.74
CA ARG A 123 25.80 10.97 23.58
C ARG A 123 26.27 9.53 23.79
N ASP A 124 27.26 9.33 24.65
CA ASP A 124 27.78 8.03 25.03
C ASP A 124 26.97 7.53 26.23
N LEU A 125 25.88 6.82 25.93
CA LEU A 125 24.98 6.30 26.95
C LEU A 125 25.51 4.95 27.47
N SER A 126 25.42 4.73 28.77
CA SER A 126 25.85 3.48 29.39
C SER A 126 24.84 2.36 29.11
N GLU A 127 25.32 1.10 29.07
CA GLU A 127 24.49 -0.06 28.73
C GLU A 127 23.27 -0.23 29.65
N ASP A 128 23.41 0.13 30.93
CA ASP A 128 22.35 0.09 31.95
C ASP A 128 21.26 1.15 31.77
N THR A 129 21.48 2.15 30.90
CA THR A 129 20.50 3.19 30.57
C THR A 129 19.82 2.97 29.23
N GLN A 130 20.18 1.91 28.50
CA GLN A 130 19.61 1.59 27.19
C GLN A 130 18.28 0.85 27.29
N ILE A 131 17.45 1.02 26.27
CA ILE A 131 16.29 0.16 26.06
C ILE A 131 16.77 -1.28 25.80
N LEU A 132 16.02 -2.26 26.27
CA LEU A 132 16.33 -3.66 26.00
C LEU A 132 16.09 -3.94 24.51
N VAL A 133 17.09 -4.54 23.87
CA VAL A 133 17.02 -4.96 22.47
C VAL A 133 17.30 -6.44 22.34
N ILE A 134 16.64 -7.09 21.40
CA ILE A 134 16.93 -8.47 21.04
C ILE A 134 17.88 -8.51 19.84
N THR A 135 18.95 -9.29 19.97
CA THR A 135 19.88 -9.56 18.87
C THR A 135 19.60 -10.93 18.26
N GLU A 136 20.02 -11.15 17.03
CA GLU A 136 19.93 -12.46 16.38
C GLU A 136 20.65 -13.54 17.20
N SER A 137 21.85 -13.25 17.71
CA SER A 137 22.60 -14.19 18.56
C SER A 137 21.85 -14.56 19.84
N TYR A 138 21.12 -13.61 20.44
CA TYR A 138 20.29 -13.89 21.61
C TYR A 138 19.08 -14.73 21.21
N ALA A 139 18.39 -14.41 20.11
CA ALA A 139 17.28 -15.22 19.60
C ALA A 139 17.72 -16.66 19.25
N GLU A 140 18.93 -16.86 18.71
CA GLU A 140 19.50 -18.19 18.52
C GLU A 140 19.76 -18.92 19.83
N SER A 141 20.18 -18.21 20.88
CA SER A 141 20.35 -18.82 22.21
C SER A 141 19.02 -19.29 22.79
N LEU A 142 17.95 -18.49 22.61
CA LEU A 142 16.58 -18.87 23.00
C LEU A 142 16.10 -20.10 22.23
N ALA A 143 16.33 -20.15 20.91
CA ALA A 143 15.96 -21.28 20.07
C ALA A 143 16.68 -22.59 20.46
N ARG A 144 17.88 -22.50 21.05
CA ARG A 144 18.64 -23.65 21.58
C ARG A 144 18.19 -24.10 22.97
N THR A 145 17.26 -23.40 23.60
CA THR A 145 16.76 -23.76 24.93
C THR A 145 16.05 -25.12 24.87
N PRO A 146 16.38 -26.09 25.75
CA PRO A 146 15.73 -27.40 25.79
C PRO A 146 14.20 -27.30 25.89
N CYS A 147 13.50 -28.21 25.22
CA CYS A 147 12.04 -28.27 25.24
C CYS A 147 11.47 -28.51 26.65
N GLU A 148 12.18 -29.29 27.46
CA GLU A 148 11.87 -29.60 28.86
C GLU A 148 12.96 -29.06 29.79
N GLY A 149 12.55 -28.44 30.89
CA GLY A 149 13.46 -27.88 31.90
C GLY A 149 13.01 -26.51 32.41
N ALA A 150 13.58 -26.12 33.54
CA ALA A 150 13.39 -24.77 34.07
C ALA A 150 14.15 -23.76 33.20
N VAL A 151 13.49 -22.64 32.89
CA VAL A 151 14.11 -21.50 32.21
C VAL A 151 14.57 -20.51 33.26
N ASP A 152 15.73 -19.90 33.03
CA ASP A 152 16.25 -18.84 33.88
C ASP A 152 15.21 -17.71 34.03
N GLN A 153 14.99 -17.27 35.26
CA GLN A 153 14.03 -16.22 35.59
C GLN A 153 14.42 -14.89 34.94
N ASP A 154 15.72 -14.63 34.76
CA ASP A 154 16.23 -13.43 34.11
C ASP A 154 15.87 -13.42 32.62
N VAL A 155 15.92 -14.59 31.97
CA VAL A 155 15.48 -14.74 30.57
C VAL A 155 13.98 -14.48 30.44
N LEU A 156 13.16 -15.02 31.34
CA LEU A 156 11.71 -14.78 31.33
C LEU A 156 11.38 -13.30 31.57
N THR A 157 12.09 -12.64 32.48
CA THR A 157 11.90 -11.22 32.81
C THR A 157 12.35 -10.32 31.67
N PHE A 158 13.44 -10.68 30.98
CA PHE A 158 13.87 -10.02 29.75
C PHE A 158 12.78 -10.12 28.67
N LEU A 159 12.28 -11.32 28.40
CA LEU A 159 11.26 -11.55 27.37
C LEU A 159 9.97 -10.80 27.67
N GLU A 160 9.56 -10.81 28.95
CA GLU A 160 8.38 -10.08 29.40
C GLU A 160 8.54 -8.57 29.18
N THR A 161 9.68 -8.00 29.56
CA THR A 161 9.95 -6.57 29.38
C THR A 161 10.04 -6.19 27.90
N PHE A 162 10.72 -7.03 27.11
CA PHE A 162 10.92 -6.82 25.69
C PHE A 162 9.61 -6.85 24.91
N PHE A 163 8.83 -7.94 25.00
CA PHE A 163 7.63 -8.13 24.19
C PHE A 163 6.44 -7.26 24.60
N LYS A 164 6.45 -6.69 25.81
CA LYS A 164 5.43 -5.71 26.25
C LYS A 164 5.71 -4.28 25.75
N SER A 165 6.95 -3.98 25.35
CA SER A 165 7.38 -2.62 25.06
C SER A 165 7.46 -2.34 23.56
N LEU A 166 6.68 -1.35 23.09
CA LEU A 166 6.77 -0.83 21.72
C LEU A 166 8.19 -0.34 21.42
N SER A 167 8.82 0.35 22.36
CA SER A 167 10.15 0.94 22.20
C SER A 167 11.24 -0.13 22.10
N CYS A 168 11.15 -1.22 22.88
CA CYS A 168 12.11 -2.33 22.80
C CYS A 168 12.03 -3.06 21.45
N LEU A 169 10.81 -3.36 20.99
CA LEU A 169 10.58 -3.93 19.66
C LEU A 169 11.10 -3.03 18.55
N ASN A 170 10.81 -1.73 18.63
CA ASN A 170 11.31 -0.76 17.67
C ASN A 170 12.84 -0.73 17.66
N GLY A 171 13.45 -0.49 18.82
CA GLY A 171 14.90 -0.34 18.98
C GLY A 171 15.71 -1.52 18.48
N SER A 172 15.14 -2.73 18.51
CA SER A 172 15.82 -3.95 18.02
C SER A 172 15.93 -4.01 16.50
N PHE A 173 15.02 -3.35 15.80
CA PHE A 173 14.84 -3.47 14.35
C PHE A 173 14.95 -2.11 13.64
N LEU A 174 15.54 -1.09 14.25
CA LEU A 174 15.84 0.16 13.53
C LEU A 174 17.00 -0.05 12.55
N LEU A 175 16.95 0.66 11.42
CA LEU A 175 18.09 0.72 10.50
C LEU A 175 19.32 1.35 11.18
N ASP A 176 20.46 0.69 11.01
CA ASP A 176 21.76 1.12 11.52
C ASP A 176 22.27 2.41 10.85
N ASN A 177 23.39 2.94 11.36
CA ASN A 177 24.09 4.11 10.81
C ASN A 177 23.21 5.38 10.69
N GLY A 178 22.18 5.49 11.52
CA GLY A 178 21.25 6.61 11.49
C GLY A 178 20.23 6.56 10.34
N GLY A 179 20.11 5.44 9.62
CA GLY A 179 19.09 5.25 8.58
C GLY A 179 17.67 5.48 9.11
N HIS A 180 17.42 5.15 10.38
CA HIS A 180 16.12 5.38 11.02
C HIS A 180 15.81 6.86 11.32
N TYR A 181 16.79 7.77 11.33
CA TYR A 181 16.56 9.20 11.53
C TYR A 181 15.88 9.86 10.31
N TYR A 182 15.84 9.17 9.17
CA TYR A 182 15.12 9.58 7.96
C TYR A 182 13.68 9.01 7.90
N CYS A 183 13.08 8.69 9.05
CA CYS A 183 11.70 8.25 9.11
C CYS A 183 10.76 9.33 8.57
N THR A 184 9.99 8.99 7.54
CA THR A 184 9.04 9.89 6.87
C THR A 184 7.76 9.14 6.52
N SER A 185 6.80 9.83 5.91
CA SER A 185 5.60 9.18 5.37
C SER A 185 5.89 8.11 4.31
N LYS A 186 7.09 8.11 3.70
CA LYS A 186 7.52 7.15 2.69
C LYS A 186 8.53 6.12 3.21
N HIS A 187 9.28 6.45 4.25
CA HIS A 187 10.33 5.58 4.80
C HIS A 187 10.07 5.26 6.26
N HIS A 188 9.85 3.98 6.58
CA HIS A 188 9.56 3.53 7.95
C HIS A 188 10.80 3.50 8.85
N GLY A 189 12.01 3.30 8.29
CA GLY A 189 13.25 3.27 9.07
C GLY A 189 13.48 2.00 9.90
N VAL A 190 12.80 0.90 9.53
CA VAL A 190 12.87 -0.42 10.17
C VAL A 190 13.59 -1.39 9.23
N ASP A 191 14.50 -2.16 9.78
CA ASP A 191 15.14 -3.30 9.13
C ASP A 191 14.23 -4.53 9.20
N LEU A 192 13.47 -4.76 8.12
CA LEU A 192 12.52 -5.87 8.04
C LEU A 192 13.20 -7.23 7.87
N GLU A 193 14.39 -7.27 7.25
CA GLU A 193 15.16 -8.50 7.08
C GLU A 193 15.66 -9.01 8.44
N LYS A 194 16.24 -8.11 9.25
CA LYS A 194 16.64 -8.41 10.62
C LYS A 194 15.46 -8.81 11.51
N ALA A 195 14.33 -8.09 11.38
CA ALA A 195 13.12 -8.45 12.10
C ALA A 195 12.63 -9.86 11.72
N GLU A 196 12.64 -10.20 10.43
CA GLU A 196 12.23 -11.51 9.94
C GLU A 196 13.18 -12.62 10.42
N ALA A 197 14.48 -12.38 10.40
CA ALA A 197 15.48 -13.33 10.91
C ALA A 197 15.24 -13.64 12.40
N VAL A 198 15.06 -12.61 13.23
CA VAL A 198 14.78 -12.76 14.67
C VAL A 198 13.45 -13.46 14.92
N PHE A 199 12.36 -13.06 14.25
CA PHE A 199 11.06 -13.72 14.42
C PHE A 199 11.05 -15.17 13.91
N SER A 200 11.85 -15.49 12.90
CA SER A 200 12.06 -16.85 12.42
C SER A 200 12.78 -17.71 13.46
N LEU A 201 13.78 -17.16 14.16
CA LEU A 201 14.45 -17.84 15.29
C LEU A 201 13.49 -18.02 16.47
N ILE A 202 12.67 -17.01 16.80
CA ILE A 202 11.63 -17.13 17.82
C ILE A 202 10.63 -18.25 17.49
N GLY A 203 10.28 -18.42 16.21
CA GLY A 203 9.43 -19.52 15.75
C GLY A 203 10.01 -20.92 15.94
N LYS A 204 11.33 -21.05 16.08
CA LYS A 204 12.02 -22.32 16.32
C LYS A 204 12.07 -22.72 17.80
N ILE A 205 11.61 -21.85 18.71
CA ILE A 205 11.63 -22.15 20.15
C ILE A 205 10.63 -23.26 20.46
N GLU A 206 11.10 -24.31 21.13
CA GLU A 206 10.28 -25.45 21.57
C GLU A 206 9.85 -25.35 23.04
N ASN A 207 10.62 -24.65 23.87
CA ASN A 207 10.35 -24.53 25.30
C ASN A 207 9.00 -23.82 25.57
N LYS A 208 8.08 -24.50 26.25
CA LYS A 208 6.71 -24.03 26.47
C LYS A 208 6.64 -22.74 27.30
N SER A 209 7.45 -22.61 28.35
CA SER A 209 7.43 -21.43 29.22
C SER A 209 7.80 -20.16 28.46
N ILE A 210 8.81 -20.23 27.60
CA ILE A 210 9.20 -19.12 26.73
C ILE A 210 8.07 -18.78 25.75
N LYS A 211 7.51 -19.79 25.07
CA LYS A 211 6.40 -19.58 24.12
C LYS A 211 5.19 -18.92 24.78
N ASP A 212 4.81 -19.39 25.96
CA ASP A 212 3.66 -18.88 26.71
C ASP A 212 3.88 -17.42 27.16
N VAL A 213 5.10 -17.06 27.61
CA VAL A 213 5.44 -15.66 27.96
C VAL A 213 5.37 -14.76 26.73
N ILE A 214 6.03 -15.12 25.62
CA ILE A 214 6.01 -14.33 24.39
C ILE A 214 4.58 -14.15 23.87
N TRP A 215 3.82 -15.25 23.82
CA TRP A 215 2.44 -15.25 23.36
C TRP A 215 1.54 -14.32 24.20
N ASN A 216 1.63 -14.40 25.52
CA ASN A 216 0.82 -13.56 26.39
C ASN A 216 1.22 -12.09 26.30
N CYS A 217 2.53 -11.78 26.25
CA CYS A 217 3.00 -10.40 26.11
C CYS A 217 2.53 -9.78 24.79
N ILE A 218 2.57 -10.52 23.67
CA ILE A 218 2.07 -10.01 22.39
C ILE A 218 0.55 -9.81 22.44
N THR A 219 -0.20 -10.83 22.87
CA THR A 219 -1.67 -10.84 22.70
C THR A 219 -2.44 -10.08 23.77
N GLU A 220 -1.94 -10.03 25.01
CA GLU A 220 -2.64 -9.39 26.13
C GLU A 220 -2.09 -8.02 26.48
N ASP A 221 -0.83 -7.71 26.15
CA ASP A 221 -0.19 -6.45 26.50
C ASP A 221 0.09 -5.62 25.26
N LEU A 222 0.98 -6.06 24.36
CA LEU A 222 1.48 -5.26 23.23
C LEU A 222 0.36 -4.74 22.33
N LEU A 223 -0.54 -5.62 21.87
CA LEU A 223 -1.63 -5.24 20.95
C LEU A 223 -2.59 -4.24 21.58
N ARG A 224 -2.72 -4.21 22.92
CA ARG A 224 -3.58 -3.24 23.62
C ARG A 224 -2.97 -1.84 23.69
N HIS A 225 -1.65 -1.72 23.50
CA HIS A 225 -0.93 -0.44 23.51
C HIS A 225 -0.89 0.24 22.11
N LEU A 226 -1.41 -0.42 21.07
CA LEU A 226 -1.48 0.15 19.73
C LEU A 226 -2.55 1.25 19.67
N SER A 227 -2.11 2.49 19.94
CA SER A 227 -2.99 3.64 20.08
C SER A 227 -3.63 4.04 18.72
N PRO A 228 -4.94 4.30 18.67
CA PRO A 228 -5.62 4.56 17.40
C PRO A 228 -5.41 6.00 16.88
N SER A 229 -5.22 7.00 17.76
CA SER A 229 -5.01 8.39 17.32
C SER A 229 -4.55 9.38 18.39
N PRO A 230 -3.59 10.28 18.05
CA PRO A 230 -2.63 10.10 16.96
C PRO A 230 -1.69 8.94 17.36
N PRO A 231 -1.46 7.94 16.49
CA PRO A 231 -0.44 6.95 16.77
C PRO A 231 0.94 7.64 16.72
N ASP A 232 1.82 7.26 17.63
CA ASP A 232 3.23 7.57 17.51
C ASP A 232 3.90 6.71 16.42
N VAL A 233 5.15 7.05 16.08
CA VAL A 233 5.91 6.36 15.04
C VAL A 233 6.24 4.90 15.44
N GLU A 234 6.46 4.64 16.73
CA GLU A 234 6.76 3.29 17.23
C GLU A 234 5.55 2.36 17.03
N THR A 235 4.35 2.84 17.33
CA THR A 235 3.08 2.15 17.07
C THR A 235 2.96 1.77 15.58
N LEU A 236 3.22 2.72 14.67
CA LEU A 236 3.12 2.45 13.23
C LEU A 236 4.12 1.40 12.73
N ARG A 237 5.34 1.41 13.27
CA ARG A 237 6.39 0.43 12.94
C ARG A 237 6.07 -0.96 13.46
N VAL A 238 5.39 -1.09 14.61
CA VAL A 238 4.93 -2.39 15.13
C VAL A 238 3.92 -3.06 14.20
N TYR A 239 3.13 -2.29 13.42
CA TYR A 239 2.28 -2.86 12.36
C TYR A 239 3.08 -3.48 11.19
N LEU A 240 4.38 -3.20 11.07
CA LEU A 240 5.28 -3.83 10.10
C LEU A 240 5.98 -5.07 10.66
N THR A 241 6.29 -5.07 11.96
CA THR A 241 7.11 -6.15 12.54
C THR A 241 6.28 -7.30 13.09
N ILE A 242 5.10 -7.05 13.67
CA ILE A 242 4.26 -8.11 14.25
C ILE A 242 3.75 -9.15 13.23
N PRO A 243 3.43 -8.80 11.96
CA PRO A 243 3.10 -9.80 10.96
C PRO A 243 4.22 -10.84 10.69
N LEU A 244 5.46 -10.55 11.08
CA LEU A 244 6.59 -11.48 10.96
C LEU A 244 6.58 -12.55 12.07
N TYR A 245 5.84 -12.35 13.17
CA TYR A 245 5.68 -13.34 14.23
C TYR A 245 5.00 -14.60 13.70
N HIS A 246 5.59 -15.77 13.97
CA HIS A 246 5.18 -17.05 13.35
C HIS A 246 3.70 -17.42 13.58
N GLU A 247 3.12 -17.17 14.76
CA GLU A 247 1.71 -17.45 15.02
C GLU A 247 0.74 -16.50 14.28
N PHE A 248 1.23 -15.40 13.68
CA PHE A 248 0.40 -14.50 12.89
C PHE A 248 -0.18 -15.17 11.63
N ASN A 249 0.48 -16.21 11.13
CA ASN A 249 0.00 -17.03 10.02
C ASN A 249 -0.92 -18.18 10.47
N ASN A 250 -1.17 -18.36 11.78
CA ASN A 250 -2.01 -19.43 12.30
C ASN A 250 -3.47 -18.95 12.43
N PRO A 251 -4.41 -19.38 11.56
CA PRO A 251 -5.77 -18.86 11.58
C PRO A 251 -6.53 -19.23 12.86
N LYS A 252 -6.13 -20.28 13.58
CA LYS A 252 -6.77 -20.67 14.87
C LYS A 252 -6.57 -19.61 15.96
N ARG A 253 -5.63 -18.68 15.77
CA ARG A 253 -5.30 -17.60 16.70
C ARG A 253 -6.09 -16.32 16.45
N HIS A 254 -6.98 -16.31 15.45
CA HIS A 254 -7.69 -15.11 14.98
C HIS A 254 -8.28 -14.25 16.10
N SER A 255 -8.85 -14.85 17.13
CA SER A 255 -9.55 -14.14 18.21
C SER A 255 -8.62 -13.28 19.08
N ARG A 256 -7.37 -13.69 19.29
CA ARG A 256 -6.40 -13.04 20.20
C ARG A 256 -5.24 -12.34 19.48
N LEU A 257 -5.01 -12.62 18.20
CA LEU A 257 -3.89 -12.04 17.44
C LEU A 257 -4.34 -11.22 16.23
N GLN A 258 -4.89 -11.87 15.20
CA GLN A 258 -5.22 -11.21 13.93
C GLN A 258 -6.38 -10.22 14.07
N LYS A 259 -7.45 -10.58 14.80
CA LYS A 259 -8.60 -9.67 15.01
C LYS A 259 -8.19 -8.43 15.81
N PRO A 260 -7.51 -8.51 16.98
CA PRO A 260 -7.08 -7.31 17.69
C PRO A 260 -6.12 -6.44 16.87
N PHE A 261 -5.17 -7.06 16.14
CA PHE A 261 -4.29 -6.34 15.23
C PHE A 261 -5.07 -5.60 14.14
N ALA A 262 -5.98 -6.31 13.44
CA ALA A 262 -6.84 -5.73 12.40
C ALA A 262 -7.68 -4.58 12.94
N SER A 263 -8.28 -4.77 14.12
CA SER A 263 -9.11 -3.75 14.77
C SER A 263 -8.29 -2.50 15.10
N ALA A 264 -7.03 -2.66 15.55
CA ALA A 264 -6.14 -1.55 15.84
C ALA A 264 -5.75 -0.77 14.56
N VAL A 265 -5.43 -1.47 13.47
CA VAL A 265 -5.14 -0.86 12.16
C VAL A 265 -6.38 -0.12 11.62
N LEU A 266 -7.54 -0.77 11.62
CA LEU A 266 -8.78 -0.21 11.07
C LEU A 266 -9.33 0.96 11.89
N ALA A 267 -8.94 1.06 13.17
CA ALA A 267 -9.27 2.20 14.04
C ALA A 267 -8.38 3.44 13.81
N LEU A 268 -7.32 3.33 13.01
CA LEU A 268 -6.44 4.47 12.70
C LEU A 268 -7.18 5.56 11.92
N LYS A 269 -6.88 6.82 12.23
CA LYS A 269 -7.37 7.95 11.44
C LYS A 269 -6.66 8.02 10.08
N GLN A 270 -7.34 8.64 9.09
CA GLN A 270 -6.90 8.75 7.70
C GLN A 270 -5.43 9.17 7.49
N PRO A 271 -4.85 10.15 8.21
CA PRO A 271 -3.44 10.50 8.04
C PRO A 271 -2.48 9.34 8.35
N ALA A 272 -2.75 8.59 9.42
CA ALA A 272 -1.93 7.44 9.82
C ALA A 272 -2.12 6.26 8.87
N VAL A 273 -3.35 5.98 8.45
CA VAL A 273 -3.65 4.93 7.45
C VAL A 273 -2.91 5.20 6.14
N ARG A 274 -2.83 6.46 5.68
CA ARG A 274 -2.08 6.81 4.47
C ARG A 274 -0.58 6.52 4.59
N VAL A 275 0.02 6.86 5.74
CA VAL A 275 1.45 6.55 5.99
C VAL A 275 1.67 5.05 6.02
N LEU A 276 0.87 4.30 6.79
CA LEU A 276 0.99 2.85 6.87
C LEU A 276 0.75 2.16 5.52
N SER A 277 -0.23 2.64 4.75
CA SER A 277 -0.52 2.17 3.39
C SER A 277 0.67 2.40 2.45
N SER A 278 1.32 3.57 2.54
CA SER A 278 2.54 3.87 1.78
C SER A 278 3.68 2.93 2.18
N TRP A 279 3.84 2.65 3.48
CA TRP A 279 4.88 1.75 3.96
C TRP A 279 4.66 0.32 3.49
N TRP A 280 3.45 -0.23 3.64
CA TRP A 280 3.11 -1.56 3.11
C TRP A 280 3.18 -1.64 1.57
N GLY A 281 2.85 -0.57 0.85
CA GLY A 281 3.04 -0.51 -0.60
C GLY A 281 4.53 -0.58 -1.01
N SER A 282 5.42 -0.05 -0.17
CA SER A 282 6.86 0.00 -0.41
C SER A 282 7.65 -1.25 0.01
N THR A 283 7.07 -2.17 0.80
CA THR A 283 7.76 -3.42 1.21
C THR A 283 7.91 -4.41 0.05
N GLY A 284 8.67 -5.51 0.21
CA GLY A 284 8.76 -6.56 -0.83
C GLY A 284 7.41 -7.25 -1.11
N CYS A 285 7.24 -7.80 -2.32
CA CYS A 285 6.01 -8.52 -2.70
C CYS A 285 5.75 -9.73 -1.80
N GLU A 286 6.79 -10.46 -1.38
CA GLU A 286 6.68 -11.62 -0.48
C GLU A 286 6.09 -11.23 0.88
N TYR A 287 6.56 -10.12 1.47
CA TYR A 287 6.02 -9.59 2.72
C TYR A 287 4.54 -9.22 2.56
N PHE A 288 4.20 -8.52 1.48
CA PHE A 288 2.83 -8.08 1.23
C PHE A 288 1.88 -9.26 1.02
N GLU A 289 2.30 -10.26 0.24
CA GLU A 289 1.57 -11.50 0.03
C GLU A 289 1.36 -12.27 1.34
N ARG A 290 2.40 -12.36 2.20
CA ARG A 290 2.28 -12.96 3.53
C ARG A 290 1.19 -12.28 4.36
N LEU A 291 1.13 -10.95 4.34
CA LEU A 291 0.11 -10.18 5.06
C LEU A 291 -1.30 -10.45 4.52
N VAL A 292 -1.46 -10.50 3.20
CA VAL A 292 -2.74 -10.87 2.55
C VAL A 292 -3.14 -12.29 2.94
N ASN A 293 -2.21 -13.25 2.85
CA ASN A 293 -2.44 -14.65 3.18
C ASN A 293 -2.83 -14.87 4.65
N ALA A 294 -2.27 -14.10 5.59
CA ALA A 294 -2.62 -14.17 7.00
C ALA A 294 -4.12 -13.86 7.26
N PHE A 295 -4.67 -12.82 6.62
CA PHE A 295 -6.09 -12.49 6.77
C PHE A 295 -7.00 -13.35 5.89
N LYS A 296 -6.54 -13.73 4.70
CA LYS A 296 -7.26 -14.65 3.80
C LYS A 296 -7.53 -16.01 4.46
N THR A 297 -6.51 -16.58 5.09
CA THR A 297 -6.63 -17.87 5.80
C THR A 297 -7.53 -17.77 7.03
N VAL A 298 -7.54 -16.65 7.75
CA VAL A 298 -8.49 -16.37 8.83
C VAL A 298 -9.92 -16.33 8.31
N ALA A 299 -10.19 -15.58 7.23
CA ALA A 299 -11.52 -15.50 6.65
C ALA A 299 -12.05 -16.88 6.22
N GLY A 300 -11.24 -17.65 5.48
CA GLY A 300 -11.58 -19.01 5.08
C GLY A 300 -11.75 -19.99 6.26
N TYR A 301 -10.95 -19.86 7.33
CA TYR A 301 -11.10 -20.67 8.53
C TYR A 301 -12.42 -20.40 9.26
N VAL A 302 -12.77 -19.12 9.46
CA VAL A 302 -14.03 -18.76 10.14
C VAL A 302 -15.23 -19.18 9.30
N LEU A 303 -15.22 -18.96 7.98
CA LEU A 303 -16.30 -19.37 7.08
C LEU A 303 -16.55 -20.89 7.14
N ARG A 304 -15.50 -21.71 7.04
CA ARG A 304 -15.62 -23.19 7.18
C ARG A 304 -16.20 -23.60 8.53
N GLY A 305 -15.90 -22.86 9.59
CA GLY A 305 -16.41 -23.13 10.93
C GLY A 305 -17.91 -22.83 11.11
N GLN A 306 -18.53 -22.03 10.22
CA GLN A 306 -19.92 -21.58 10.40
C GLN A 306 -20.97 -22.63 10.06
N ASN A 307 -20.66 -23.62 9.19
CA ASN A 307 -21.64 -24.62 8.71
C ASN A 307 -22.98 -23.98 8.31
N VAL A 308 -22.93 -22.99 7.41
CA VAL A 308 -24.10 -22.20 7.04
C VAL A 308 -25.16 -23.11 6.39
N PRO A 309 -26.40 -23.19 6.94
CA PRO A 309 -27.45 -23.99 6.34
C PRO A 309 -27.85 -23.49 4.94
N GLU A 310 -28.35 -24.39 4.11
CA GLU A 310 -28.88 -24.06 2.79
C GLU A 310 -29.95 -22.96 2.88
N GLY A 311 -29.90 -22.01 1.94
CA GLY A 311 -30.81 -20.86 1.94
C GLY A 311 -30.50 -19.81 3.01
N LYS A 312 -29.32 -19.81 3.64
CA LYS A 312 -28.85 -18.73 4.52
C LYS A 312 -27.54 -18.10 4.01
N THR A 313 -27.23 -16.92 4.53
CA THR A 313 -25.98 -16.20 4.28
C THR A 313 -24.99 -16.43 5.42
N ALA A 314 -23.73 -16.02 5.22
CA ALA A 314 -22.73 -16.03 6.27
C ALA A 314 -23.23 -15.32 7.54
N PHE A 315 -22.95 -15.92 8.70
CA PHE A 315 -23.28 -15.32 9.98
C PHE A 315 -22.25 -14.23 10.32
N TYR A 316 -22.71 -13.21 11.03
CA TYR A 316 -21.82 -12.17 11.53
C TYR A 316 -20.82 -12.78 12.52
N ASP A 317 -19.53 -12.67 12.20
CA ASP A 317 -18.43 -12.94 13.11
C ASP A 317 -17.47 -11.75 13.07
N SER A 318 -17.17 -11.20 14.24
CA SER A 318 -16.30 -10.02 14.35
C SER A 318 -14.87 -10.24 13.83
N SER A 319 -14.35 -11.47 13.85
CA SER A 319 -13.04 -11.81 13.30
C SER A 319 -13.10 -11.92 11.78
N LEU A 320 -14.18 -12.50 11.24
CA LEU A 320 -14.43 -12.56 9.80
C LEU A 320 -14.53 -11.14 9.21
N VAL A 321 -15.31 -10.26 9.84
CA VAL A 321 -15.44 -8.86 9.40
C VAL A 321 -14.10 -8.15 9.46
N ALA A 322 -13.37 -8.24 10.57
CA ALA A 322 -12.05 -7.63 10.70
C ALA A 322 -11.05 -8.14 9.65
N ALA A 323 -11.08 -9.44 9.32
CA ALA A 323 -10.23 -10.02 8.27
C ALA A 323 -10.62 -9.53 6.87
N LEU A 324 -11.92 -9.47 6.55
CA LEU A 324 -12.41 -8.99 5.25
C LEU A 324 -12.15 -7.49 5.05
N ASP A 325 -12.34 -6.67 6.09
CA ASP A 325 -12.01 -5.24 6.07
C ASP A 325 -10.51 -5.00 5.91
N MET A 326 -9.67 -5.80 6.58
CA MET A 326 -8.22 -5.77 6.36
C MET A 326 -7.85 -6.16 4.94
N LEU A 327 -8.45 -7.22 4.39
CA LEU A 327 -8.23 -7.59 2.99
C LEU A 327 -8.69 -6.50 2.03
N ALA A 328 -9.77 -5.78 2.33
CA ALA A 328 -10.23 -4.65 1.53
C ALA A 328 -9.23 -3.49 1.55
N LEU A 329 -8.65 -3.18 2.72
CA LEU A 329 -7.57 -2.20 2.85
C LEU A 329 -6.33 -2.63 2.03
N LEU A 330 -5.90 -3.88 2.17
CA LEU A 330 -4.76 -4.42 1.42
C LEU A 330 -5.04 -4.45 -0.09
N ASN A 331 -6.24 -4.82 -0.52
CA ASN A 331 -6.63 -4.79 -1.92
C ASN A 331 -6.58 -3.36 -2.48
N LYS A 332 -6.98 -2.35 -1.69
CA LYS A 332 -6.81 -0.95 -2.08
C LYS A 332 -5.33 -0.55 -2.23
N ILE A 333 -4.45 -1.02 -1.34
CA ILE A 333 -3.01 -0.79 -1.43
C ILE A 333 -2.43 -1.49 -2.67
N ASN A 334 -2.91 -2.69 -2.99
CA ASN A 334 -2.50 -3.48 -4.15
C ASN A 334 -2.62 -2.70 -5.47
N HIS A 335 -3.64 -1.82 -5.57
CA HIS A 335 -3.91 -0.96 -6.73
C HIS A 335 -3.27 0.43 -6.65
N SER A 336 -2.60 0.77 -5.55
CA SER A 336 -2.00 2.10 -5.34
C SER A 336 -0.56 2.23 -5.82
N VAL A 337 0.02 1.13 -6.29
CA VAL A 337 1.36 1.06 -6.90
C VAL A 337 1.23 0.97 -8.42
N GLU A 338 2.29 1.29 -9.15
CA GLU A 338 2.29 1.11 -10.60
C GLU A 338 2.18 -0.39 -10.93
N GLY A 339 1.13 -0.76 -11.68
CA GLY A 339 0.74 -2.15 -11.85
C GLY A 339 0.00 -2.70 -10.62
N LEU A 340 0.27 -3.96 -10.27
CA LEU A 340 -0.30 -4.61 -9.09
C LEU A 340 0.85 -5.03 -8.17
N LYS A 341 0.68 -4.83 -6.85
CA LYS A 341 1.68 -5.29 -5.88
C LYS A 341 1.82 -6.81 -5.89
N VAL A 342 0.67 -7.49 -5.94
CA VAL A 342 0.51 -8.94 -6.06
C VAL A 342 -0.68 -9.24 -6.98
N PRO A 343 -0.71 -10.41 -7.64
CA PRO A 343 -1.82 -10.83 -8.50
C PRO A 343 -3.20 -10.82 -7.79
N TYR A 344 -4.28 -10.69 -8.56
CA TYR A 344 -5.65 -10.69 -8.04
C TYR A 344 -6.01 -12.00 -7.32
N ASP A 345 -5.51 -13.13 -7.82
CA ASP A 345 -5.77 -14.45 -7.26
C ASP A 345 -5.16 -14.65 -5.87
N THR A 346 -4.17 -13.83 -5.49
CA THR A 346 -3.65 -13.81 -4.12
C THR A 346 -4.75 -13.49 -3.10
N PHE A 347 -5.79 -12.74 -3.48
CA PHE A 347 -6.92 -12.39 -2.61
C PHE A 347 -8.09 -13.38 -2.66
N HIS A 348 -8.12 -14.31 -3.63
CA HIS A 348 -9.23 -15.25 -3.80
C HIS A 348 -9.27 -16.29 -2.68
N ILE A 349 -10.44 -16.53 -2.10
CA ILE A 349 -10.69 -17.61 -1.14
C ILE A 349 -11.33 -18.77 -1.89
N SER A 350 -10.52 -19.79 -2.21
CA SER A 350 -10.88 -20.90 -3.10
C SER A 350 -12.12 -21.71 -2.66
N ASP A 351 -12.39 -21.77 -1.36
CA ASP A 351 -13.41 -22.68 -0.79
C ASP A 351 -14.73 -21.96 -0.45
N ILE A 352 -14.93 -20.71 -0.90
CA ILE A 352 -16.17 -19.95 -0.62
C ILE A 352 -17.39 -20.76 -1.06
N SER A 353 -17.36 -21.30 -2.28
CA SER A 353 -18.49 -22.06 -2.87
C SER A 353 -18.85 -23.32 -2.08
N GLU A 354 -17.91 -23.87 -1.31
CA GLU A 354 -18.15 -25.04 -0.45
C GLU A 354 -18.74 -24.63 0.91
N CYS A 355 -18.48 -23.40 1.35
CA CYS A 355 -18.90 -22.89 2.65
C CYS A 355 -20.27 -22.21 2.62
N LEU A 356 -20.65 -21.62 1.48
CA LEU A 356 -21.89 -20.86 1.31
C LEU A 356 -22.46 -20.97 -0.10
N ASP A 357 -23.78 -20.85 -0.19
CA ASP A 357 -24.45 -20.65 -1.47
C ASP A 357 -24.31 -19.17 -1.90
N ILE A 358 -23.41 -18.95 -2.84
CA ILE A 358 -23.08 -17.63 -3.39
C ILE A 358 -24.30 -16.97 -4.02
N ARG A 359 -25.22 -17.75 -4.61
CA ARG A 359 -26.43 -17.21 -5.26
C ARG A 359 -27.39 -16.67 -4.21
N VAL A 360 -27.55 -17.40 -3.11
CA VAL A 360 -28.38 -16.96 -1.98
C VAL A 360 -27.79 -15.70 -1.33
N ASP A 361 -26.46 -15.64 -1.15
CA ASP A 361 -25.79 -14.45 -0.65
C ASP A 361 -26.06 -13.24 -1.54
N TYR A 362 -25.92 -13.40 -2.87
CA TYR A 362 -26.16 -12.35 -3.86
C TYR A 362 -27.61 -11.85 -3.89
N VAL A 363 -28.59 -12.76 -3.94
CA VAL A 363 -30.03 -12.39 -3.97
C VAL A 363 -30.41 -11.60 -2.72
N ARG A 364 -29.90 -12.02 -1.56
CA ARG A 364 -30.19 -11.34 -0.28
C ARG A 364 -29.46 -10.04 -0.14
N TRP A 365 -28.22 -9.94 -0.63
CA TRP A 365 -27.46 -8.71 -0.73
C TRP A 365 -28.18 -7.69 -1.60
N LEU A 366 -28.65 -8.08 -2.79
CA LEU A 366 -29.38 -7.21 -3.71
C LEU A 366 -30.72 -6.70 -3.13
N SER A 367 -31.36 -7.53 -2.30
CA SER A 367 -32.63 -7.19 -1.64
C SER A 367 -32.45 -6.44 -0.32
N ASP A 368 -31.21 -6.24 0.13
CA ASP A 368 -30.95 -5.64 1.44
C ASP A 368 -31.29 -4.14 1.46
N GLN A 369 -32.01 -3.73 2.50
CA GLN A 369 -32.38 -2.33 2.74
C GLN A 369 -31.55 -1.77 3.91
N GLY A 370 -30.25 -2.09 3.94
CA GLY A 370 -29.33 -1.66 4.98
C GLY A 370 -29.52 -2.37 6.33
N SER A 371 -29.77 -3.68 6.32
CA SER A 371 -30.03 -4.44 7.55
C SER A 371 -28.80 -4.64 8.45
N GLY A 372 -27.62 -4.19 8.02
CA GLY A 372 -26.35 -4.36 8.74
C GLY A 372 -25.86 -5.81 8.76
N LYS A 373 -26.44 -6.69 7.95
CA LYS A 373 -26.00 -8.07 7.79
C LYS A 373 -24.69 -8.14 7.01
N LEU A 374 -23.91 -9.17 7.31
CA LEU A 374 -22.72 -9.51 6.55
C LEU A 374 -23.13 -10.23 5.26
N PHE A 375 -22.70 -9.68 4.13
CA PHE A 375 -22.73 -10.31 2.82
C PHE A 375 -21.32 -10.36 2.27
N LEU A 376 -20.90 -11.51 1.74
CA LEU A 376 -19.59 -11.59 1.09
C LEU A 376 -19.56 -10.80 -0.21
N CYS A 377 -20.71 -10.56 -0.82
CA CYS A 377 -20.86 -9.66 -1.98
C CYS A 377 -20.36 -8.22 -1.72
N ASN A 378 -20.21 -7.80 -0.45
CA ASN A 378 -19.53 -6.53 -0.11
C ASN A 378 -18.01 -6.55 -0.37
N TYR A 379 -17.43 -7.73 -0.59
CA TYR A 379 -15.99 -7.96 -0.79
C TYR A 379 -15.74 -8.71 -2.11
N PRO A 380 -16.10 -8.16 -3.28
CA PRO A 380 -16.10 -8.90 -4.56
C PRO A 380 -14.73 -9.45 -4.98
N PHE A 381 -13.64 -8.87 -4.47
CA PHE A 381 -12.27 -9.29 -4.74
C PHE A 381 -11.88 -10.63 -4.09
N VAL A 382 -12.67 -11.14 -3.12
CA VAL A 382 -12.37 -12.46 -2.49
C VAL A 382 -12.89 -13.64 -3.30
N PHE A 383 -13.79 -13.41 -4.27
CA PHE A 383 -14.36 -14.48 -5.09
C PHE A 383 -13.40 -14.87 -6.21
N ASP A 384 -13.21 -16.17 -6.38
CA ASP A 384 -12.51 -16.74 -7.53
C ASP A 384 -13.36 -16.64 -8.81
N ALA A 385 -12.80 -17.09 -9.93
CA ALA A 385 -13.47 -17.03 -11.22
C ALA A 385 -14.78 -17.84 -11.25
N ASN A 386 -14.82 -19.02 -10.63
CA ASN A 386 -16.00 -19.87 -10.60
C ASN A 386 -17.15 -19.23 -9.80
N ALA A 387 -16.84 -18.68 -8.63
CA ALA A 387 -17.79 -17.94 -7.81
C ALA A 387 -18.33 -16.70 -8.55
N LYS A 388 -17.45 -15.96 -9.24
CA LYS A 388 -17.86 -14.80 -10.06
C LYS A 388 -18.77 -15.20 -11.23
N VAL A 389 -18.52 -16.34 -11.88
CA VAL A 389 -19.43 -16.88 -12.90
C VAL A 389 -20.81 -17.14 -12.30
N GLN A 390 -20.89 -17.81 -11.13
CA GLN A 390 -22.19 -18.05 -10.46
C GLN A 390 -22.91 -16.76 -10.06
N LEU A 391 -22.18 -15.72 -9.64
CA LEU A 391 -22.74 -14.40 -9.36
C LEU A 391 -23.33 -13.78 -10.63
N LEU A 392 -22.59 -13.79 -11.72
CA LEU A 392 -23.04 -13.25 -13.00
C LEU A 392 -24.25 -14.02 -13.57
N GLU A 393 -24.27 -15.35 -13.44
CA GLU A 393 -25.42 -16.18 -13.87
C GLU A 393 -26.68 -15.85 -13.07
N THR A 394 -26.51 -15.65 -11.76
CA THR A 394 -27.61 -15.29 -10.87
C THR A 394 -28.13 -13.90 -11.18
N ASP A 395 -27.25 -12.93 -11.35
CA ASP A 395 -27.60 -11.55 -11.71
C ASP A 395 -28.32 -11.49 -13.06
N GLN A 396 -27.78 -12.19 -14.07
CA GLN A 396 -28.39 -12.32 -15.38
C GLN A 396 -29.81 -12.88 -15.28
N ALA A 397 -30.01 -14.01 -14.58
CA ALA A 397 -31.32 -14.62 -14.44
C ALA A 397 -32.35 -13.68 -13.79
N ILE A 398 -31.93 -12.92 -12.76
CA ILE A 398 -32.77 -11.90 -12.11
C ILE A 398 -33.12 -10.77 -13.08
N GLN A 399 -32.13 -10.24 -13.81
CA GLN A 399 -32.34 -9.15 -14.75
C GLN A 399 -33.25 -9.58 -15.92
N MET A 400 -33.06 -10.78 -16.48
CA MET A 400 -33.89 -11.34 -17.54
C MET A 400 -35.33 -11.52 -17.07
N HIS A 401 -35.52 -12.11 -15.89
CA HIS A 401 -36.86 -12.33 -15.34
C HIS A 401 -37.58 -11.01 -15.06
N LYS A 402 -36.86 -10.01 -14.55
CA LYS A 402 -37.39 -8.66 -14.33
C LYS A 402 -37.83 -8.01 -15.65
N ALA A 403 -36.95 -8.00 -16.66
CA ALA A 403 -37.26 -7.41 -17.98
C ALA A 403 -38.43 -8.13 -18.67
N MET A 404 -38.51 -9.46 -18.57
CA MET A 404 -39.62 -10.26 -19.09
C MET A 404 -40.93 -9.92 -18.40
N THR A 405 -40.92 -9.79 -17.07
CA THR A 405 -42.11 -9.47 -16.29
C THR A 405 -42.60 -8.04 -16.56
N GLU A 406 -41.69 -7.08 -16.66
CA GLU A 406 -42.00 -5.69 -17.02
C GLU A 406 -42.62 -5.61 -18.42
N ALA A 407 -42.06 -6.31 -19.41
CA ALA A 407 -42.62 -6.37 -20.76
C ALA A 407 -44.00 -7.03 -20.79
N ALA A 408 -44.19 -8.13 -20.04
CA ALA A 408 -45.49 -8.78 -19.91
C ALA A 408 -46.54 -7.86 -19.24
N GLN A 409 -46.15 -7.12 -18.20
CA GLN A 409 -47.01 -6.12 -17.55
C GLN A 409 -47.39 -4.99 -18.51
N GLN A 410 -46.44 -4.49 -19.30
CA GLN A 410 -46.70 -3.49 -20.34
C GLN A 410 -47.63 -4.02 -21.42
N ALA A 411 -47.46 -5.27 -21.86
CA ALA A 411 -48.33 -5.90 -22.84
C ALA A 411 -49.78 -6.04 -22.33
N VAL A 412 -49.95 -6.46 -21.06
CA VAL A 412 -51.27 -6.55 -20.42
C VAL A 412 -51.91 -5.17 -20.28
N LEU A 413 -51.15 -4.15 -19.85
CA LEU A 413 -51.63 -2.77 -19.76
C LEU A 413 -52.05 -2.23 -21.14
N ALA A 414 -51.23 -2.46 -22.17
CA ALA A 414 -51.52 -2.09 -23.55
C ALA A 414 -52.78 -2.79 -24.07
N MET A 415 -53.00 -4.07 -23.73
CA MET A 415 -54.23 -4.78 -24.08
C MET A 415 -55.48 -4.09 -23.49
N MET A 416 -55.37 -3.49 -22.30
CA MET A 416 -56.48 -2.80 -21.63
C MET A 416 -56.75 -1.40 -22.16
N PHE A 417 -55.72 -0.64 -22.56
CA PHE A 417 -55.84 0.79 -22.90
C PHE A 417 -55.51 1.15 -24.36
N SER A 418 -54.83 0.29 -25.11
CA SER A 418 -54.37 0.54 -26.49
C SER A 418 -54.10 -0.77 -27.26
N PRO A 419 -55.14 -1.53 -27.65
CA PRO A 419 -54.98 -2.85 -28.28
C PRO A 419 -54.23 -2.83 -29.62
N GLN A 420 -54.03 -1.66 -30.25
CA GLN A 420 -53.26 -1.51 -31.49
C GLN A 420 -51.74 -1.59 -31.27
N SER A 421 -51.23 -1.41 -30.05
CA SER A 421 -49.79 -1.43 -29.74
C SER A 421 -49.25 -2.81 -29.32
N LEU A 422 -50.07 -3.87 -29.41
CA LEU A 422 -49.71 -5.22 -28.98
C LEU A 422 -48.58 -5.84 -29.80
N ASN A 423 -48.42 -5.46 -31.08
CA ASN A 423 -47.40 -6.04 -31.95
C ASN A 423 -45.96 -5.62 -31.60
N SER A 424 -45.79 -4.58 -30.78
CA SER A 424 -44.46 -4.02 -30.46
C SER A 424 -43.90 -4.47 -29.10
N ILE A 425 -44.67 -5.20 -28.28
CA ILE A 425 -44.26 -5.57 -26.92
C ILE A 425 -43.98 -7.07 -26.87
N ASN A 426 -42.70 -7.44 -27.03
CA ASN A 426 -42.24 -8.81 -26.92
C ASN A 426 -41.51 -9.04 -25.59
N SER A 427 -41.72 -10.22 -25.01
CA SER A 427 -41.02 -10.70 -23.80
C SER A 427 -39.59 -11.16 -24.09
N PHE A 428 -39.26 -11.35 -25.37
CA PHE A 428 -37.93 -11.74 -25.86
C PHE A 428 -37.34 -10.61 -26.71
N LEU A 429 -36.01 -10.54 -26.72
CA LEU A 429 -35.28 -9.80 -27.74
C LEU A 429 -35.23 -10.69 -28.99
N MET A 430 -36.02 -10.32 -30.00
CA MET A 430 -36.05 -11.04 -31.27
C MET A 430 -35.07 -10.39 -32.23
N LEU A 431 -34.15 -11.17 -32.79
CA LEU A 431 -33.30 -10.73 -33.91
C LEU A 431 -33.61 -11.62 -35.11
N THR A 432 -34.06 -11.01 -36.20
CA THR A 432 -34.33 -11.71 -37.46
C THR A 432 -33.19 -11.39 -38.42
N VAL A 433 -32.36 -12.38 -38.73
CA VAL A 433 -31.16 -12.18 -39.55
C VAL A 433 -31.08 -13.22 -40.66
N SER A 434 -30.63 -12.80 -41.84
CA SER A 434 -30.35 -13.70 -42.96
C SER A 434 -28.91 -14.20 -42.91
N ARG A 435 -28.66 -15.44 -43.38
CA ARG A 435 -27.29 -16.00 -43.44
C ARG A 435 -26.35 -15.23 -44.36
N ASP A 436 -26.91 -14.69 -45.45
CA ASP A 436 -26.13 -14.02 -46.50
C ASP A 436 -25.76 -12.58 -46.12
N HIS A 437 -26.47 -11.96 -45.17
CA HIS A 437 -26.26 -10.57 -44.74
C HIS A 437 -26.30 -10.44 -43.20
N ILE A 438 -25.73 -11.42 -42.49
CA ILE A 438 -25.83 -11.52 -41.03
C ILE A 438 -25.32 -10.28 -40.30
N VAL A 439 -24.25 -9.66 -40.81
CA VAL A 439 -23.66 -8.44 -40.24
C VAL A 439 -24.60 -7.25 -40.41
N GLU A 440 -25.04 -6.97 -41.63
CA GLU A 440 -25.91 -5.83 -41.94
C GLU A 440 -27.26 -5.94 -41.22
N ASP A 441 -27.88 -7.13 -41.24
CA ASP A 441 -29.14 -7.39 -40.56
C ASP A 441 -29.00 -7.23 -39.04
N ALA A 442 -27.93 -7.78 -38.43
CA ALA A 442 -27.71 -7.66 -36.99
C ALA A 442 -27.47 -6.21 -36.56
N LEU A 443 -26.69 -5.44 -37.33
CA LEU A 443 -26.43 -4.02 -37.05
C LEU A 443 -27.70 -3.18 -37.20
N ARG A 444 -28.53 -3.45 -38.22
CA ARG A 444 -29.82 -2.77 -38.43
C ARG A 444 -30.77 -3.04 -37.26
N GLU A 445 -30.99 -4.31 -36.92
CA GLU A 445 -31.91 -4.70 -35.85
C GLU A 445 -31.45 -4.13 -34.50
N LEU A 446 -30.17 -4.27 -34.13
CA LEU A 446 -29.65 -3.76 -32.86
C LEU A 446 -29.59 -2.23 -32.79
N GLY A 447 -29.47 -1.54 -33.93
CA GLY A 447 -29.51 -0.08 -33.98
C GLY A 447 -30.86 0.52 -33.58
N GLU A 448 -31.95 -0.25 -33.70
CA GLU A 448 -33.31 0.19 -33.40
C GLU A 448 -33.81 -0.29 -32.01
N VAL A 449 -33.05 -1.16 -31.33
CA VAL A 449 -33.45 -1.75 -30.06
C VAL A 449 -33.31 -0.74 -28.90
N HIS A 450 -34.37 -0.63 -28.09
CA HIS A 450 -34.32 0.17 -26.88
C HIS A 450 -33.42 -0.49 -25.81
N PRO A 451 -32.58 0.25 -25.06
CA PRO A 451 -31.62 -0.32 -24.10
C PRO A 451 -32.21 -1.26 -23.05
N ASN A 452 -33.46 -1.04 -22.63
CA ASN A 452 -34.16 -1.93 -21.68
C ASN A 452 -34.45 -3.32 -22.25
N ASP A 453 -34.60 -3.43 -23.58
CA ASP A 453 -34.92 -4.68 -24.26
C ASP A 453 -33.69 -5.56 -24.47
N LEU A 454 -32.48 -4.98 -24.42
CA LEU A 454 -31.22 -5.72 -24.46
C LEU A 454 -31.04 -6.70 -23.28
N LYS A 455 -31.80 -6.50 -22.19
CA LYS A 455 -31.80 -7.38 -21.01
C LYS A 455 -32.83 -8.50 -21.11
N LYS A 456 -33.65 -8.55 -22.17
CA LYS A 456 -34.59 -9.65 -22.39
C LYS A 456 -33.83 -10.90 -22.86
N PRO A 457 -34.37 -12.11 -22.63
CA PRO A 457 -33.80 -13.31 -23.22
C PRO A 457 -33.74 -13.20 -24.74
N LEU A 458 -32.58 -13.51 -25.33
CA LEU A 458 -32.34 -13.40 -26.77
C LEU A 458 -32.86 -14.62 -27.52
N LYS A 459 -33.61 -14.38 -28.60
CA LYS A 459 -34.01 -15.38 -29.58
C LYS A 459 -33.65 -14.89 -30.98
N ALA A 460 -32.62 -15.50 -31.57
CA ALA A 460 -32.25 -15.27 -32.96
C ALA A 460 -32.95 -16.32 -33.84
N GLU A 461 -33.74 -15.87 -34.82
CA GLU A 461 -34.35 -16.74 -35.81
C GLU A 461 -33.54 -16.67 -37.11
N ASP A 462 -32.56 -17.57 -37.23
CA ASP A 462 -32.02 -18.01 -38.51
C ASP A 462 -32.80 -19.26 -38.95
N ALA A 463 -32.83 -19.61 -40.23
CA ALA A 463 -33.63 -20.68 -40.84
C ALA A 463 -33.29 -22.13 -40.37
N GLY A 464 -33.22 -22.37 -39.05
CA GLY A 464 -32.97 -23.65 -38.39
C GLY A 464 -31.90 -23.64 -37.28
N GLY A 465 -31.30 -22.49 -36.90
CA GLY A 465 -30.13 -22.42 -36.02
C GLY A 465 -30.36 -21.82 -34.62
N VAL A 466 -29.48 -22.17 -33.65
CA VAL A 466 -29.54 -21.80 -32.22
C VAL A 466 -28.79 -20.48 -31.97
N THR A 467 -29.19 -19.65 -30.98
CA THR A 467 -28.56 -18.36 -30.57
C THR A 467 -27.02 -18.36 -30.52
N LYS A 468 -26.40 -19.50 -30.19
CA LYS A 468 -24.94 -19.67 -30.19
C LYS A 468 -24.32 -19.58 -31.59
N GLU A 469 -24.96 -20.17 -32.59
CA GLU A 469 -24.49 -20.17 -33.98
C GLU A 469 -24.50 -18.75 -34.56
N PHE A 470 -25.53 -17.98 -34.24
CA PHE A 470 -25.64 -16.56 -34.60
C PHE A 470 -24.40 -15.76 -34.16
N PHE A 471 -24.05 -15.81 -32.87
CA PHE A 471 -22.89 -15.07 -32.37
C PHE A 471 -21.56 -15.52 -32.98
N LEU A 472 -21.39 -16.84 -33.21
CA LEU A 472 -20.17 -17.39 -33.80
C LEU A 472 -19.99 -16.93 -35.25
N LEU A 473 -21.05 -16.94 -36.06
CA LEU A 473 -20.99 -16.50 -37.45
C LEU A 473 -20.76 -14.99 -37.53
N LEU A 474 -21.55 -14.21 -36.78
CA LEU A 474 -21.47 -12.76 -36.77
C LEU A 474 -20.09 -12.25 -36.36
N LEU A 475 -19.55 -12.75 -35.24
CA LEU A 475 -18.25 -12.29 -34.76
C LEU A 475 -17.10 -12.79 -35.63
N ARG A 476 -17.22 -13.99 -36.23
CA ARG A 476 -16.21 -14.47 -37.19
C ARG A 476 -16.11 -13.57 -38.42
N GLU A 477 -17.24 -13.06 -38.91
CA GLU A 477 -17.26 -12.21 -40.10
C GLU A 477 -16.79 -10.78 -39.81
N ILE A 478 -17.27 -10.17 -38.72
CA ILE A 478 -16.93 -8.77 -38.39
C ILE A 478 -15.50 -8.58 -37.87
N LEU A 479 -14.92 -9.63 -37.27
CA LEU A 479 -13.54 -9.62 -36.78
C LEU A 479 -12.53 -10.05 -37.86
N ASP A 480 -12.97 -10.55 -39.01
CA ASP A 480 -12.09 -10.87 -40.12
C ASP A 480 -11.43 -9.57 -40.63
N PRO A 481 -10.09 -9.51 -40.77
CA PRO A 481 -9.40 -8.33 -41.28
C PRO A 481 -9.90 -7.84 -42.64
N LYS A 482 -10.52 -8.69 -43.46
CA LYS A 482 -11.16 -8.31 -44.73
C LYS A 482 -12.31 -7.32 -44.56
N TYR A 483 -12.96 -7.31 -43.40
CA TYR A 483 -14.01 -6.35 -43.08
C TYR A 483 -13.44 -4.94 -42.82
N GLY A 484 -12.14 -4.82 -42.53
CA GLY A 484 -11.42 -3.54 -42.47
C GLY A 484 -11.47 -2.80 -41.13
N MET A 485 -12.25 -3.29 -40.14
CA MET A 485 -12.33 -2.72 -38.80
C MET A 485 -11.18 -3.14 -37.88
N PHE A 486 -10.62 -4.33 -38.11
CA PHE A 486 -9.54 -4.90 -37.30
C PHE A 486 -8.38 -5.32 -38.20
N ARG A 487 -7.17 -5.31 -37.64
CA ARG A 487 -5.97 -5.87 -38.23
C ARG A 487 -5.46 -7.03 -37.37
N GLU A 488 -4.89 -8.03 -38.01
CA GLU A 488 -4.19 -9.11 -37.33
C GLU A 488 -2.70 -8.77 -37.17
N TYR A 489 -2.15 -9.05 -35.99
CA TYR A 489 -0.72 -9.04 -35.74
C TYR A 489 -0.16 -10.44 -35.93
N GLU A 490 0.61 -10.66 -37.01
CA GLU A 490 1.08 -11.99 -37.42
C GLU A 490 1.87 -12.74 -36.32
N GLU A 491 2.63 -12.00 -35.49
CA GLU A 491 3.47 -12.58 -34.43
C GLU A 491 2.66 -13.22 -33.31
N THR A 492 1.53 -12.61 -32.91
CA THR A 492 0.72 -13.03 -31.77
C THR A 492 -0.61 -13.64 -32.17
N ARG A 493 -0.99 -13.52 -33.45
CA ARG A 493 -2.33 -13.79 -33.99
C ARG A 493 -3.43 -13.00 -33.27
N ALA A 494 -3.05 -11.92 -32.59
CA ALA A 494 -3.99 -11.05 -31.93
C ALA A 494 -4.60 -10.10 -32.95
N ILE A 495 -5.90 -9.82 -32.79
CA ILE A 495 -6.57 -8.78 -33.57
C ILE A 495 -6.59 -7.48 -32.78
N TRP A 496 -6.50 -6.36 -33.49
CA TRP A 496 -6.59 -5.02 -32.91
C TRP A 496 -7.30 -4.06 -33.84
N PHE A 497 -7.82 -2.96 -33.29
CA PHE A 497 -8.50 -1.92 -34.05
C PHE A 497 -7.62 -1.39 -35.19
N SER A 498 -8.21 -1.31 -36.38
CA SER A 498 -7.60 -0.68 -37.55
C SER A 498 -7.60 0.83 -37.37
N GLU A 499 -6.45 1.46 -37.63
CA GLU A 499 -6.30 2.92 -37.55
C GLU A 499 -6.90 3.63 -38.77
N SER A 500 -7.24 2.89 -39.83
CA SER A 500 -7.69 3.42 -41.12
C SER A 500 -9.00 2.77 -41.58
N SER A 501 -9.88 2.45 -40.63
CA SER A 501 -11.22 1.91 -40.90
C SER A 501 -12.10 2.93 -41.62
N PHE A 502 -12.85 2.48 -42.62
CA PHE A 502 -13.90 3.27 -43.29
C PHE A 502 -15.25 3.23 -42.56
N GLU A 503 -15.41 2.32 -41.59
CA GLU A 503 -16.62 2.18 -40.79
C GLU A 503 -16.77 3.31 -39.76
N ASP A 504 -18.03 3.69 -39.52
CA ASP A 504 -18.40 4.70 -38.53
C ASP A 504 -18.22 4.20 -37.08
N ASN A 505 -18.03 5.14 -36.16
CA ASN A 505 -17.94 4.86 -34.71
C ASN A 505 -19.16 4.10 -34.14
N SER A 506 -20.33 4.23 -34.77
CA SER A 506 -21.56 3.52 -34.38
C SER A 506 -21.42 2.00 -34.52
N VAL A 507 -20.65 1.52 -35.50
CA VAL A 507 -20.44 0.08 -35.74
C VAL A 507 -19.61 -0.53 -34.62
N TYR A 508 -18.57 0.17 -34.14
CA TYR A 508 -17.79 -0.27 -32.97
C TYR A 508 -18.63 -0.35 -31.70
N PHE A 509 -19.57 0.59 -31.52
CA PHE A 509 -20.52 0.53 -30.40
C PHE A 509 -21.43 -0.70 -30.52
N LEU A 510 -21.96 -0.98 -31.72
CA LEU A 510 -22.79 -2.16 -31.98
C LEU A 510 -22.03 -3.48 -31.74
N ILE A 511 -20.75 -3.57 -32.14
CA ILE A 511 -19.88 -4.71 -31.81
C ILE A 511 -19.74 -4.87 -30.29
N GLY A 512 -19.49 -3.76 -29.58
CA GLY A 512 -19.46 -3.76 -28.12
C GLY A 512 -20.75 -4.29 -27.51
N MET A 513 -21.91 -3.91 -28.07
CA MET A 513 -23.21 -4.45 -27.65
C MET A 513 -23.35 -5.94 -27.97
N ILE A 514 -22.93 -6.41 -29.15
CA ILE A 514 -22.95 -7.84 -29.51
C ILE A 514 -22.09 -8.66 -28.53
N LEU A 515 -20.88 -8.18 -28.22
CA LEU A 515 -20.00 -8.80 -27.22
C LEU A 515 -20.64 -8.82 -25.82
N GLY A 516 -21.28 -7.71 -25.43
CA GLY A 516 -22.04 -7.62 -24.19
C GLY A 516 -23.21 -8.61 -24.14
N LEU A 517 -23.95 -8.75 -25.24
CA LEU A 517 -25.04 -9.72 -25.38
C LEU A 517 -24.53 -11.16 -25.34
N ALA A 518 -23.38 -11.47 -25.95
CA ALA A 518 -22.77 -12.79 -25.88
C ALA A 518 -22.41 -13.17 -24.44
N ILE A 519 -21.77 -12.25 -23.71
CA ILE A 519 -21.43 -12.42 -22.28
C ILE A 519 -22.71 -12.57 -21.45
N TYR A 520 -23.71 -11.69 -21.67
CA TYR A 520 -24.99 -11.72 -20.98
C TYR A 520 -25.78 -13.00 -21.25
N ASN A 521 -25.56 -13.68 -22.37
CA ASN A 521 -26.19 -14.97 -22.70
C ASN A 521 -25.27 -16.17 -22.41
N PHE A 522 -24.17 -15.99 -21.66
CA PHE A 522 -23.18 -17.03 -21.33
C PHE A 522 -22.69 -17.82 -22.56
N THR A 523 -22.62 -17.14 -23.70
CA THR A 523 -22.08 -17.72 -24.93
C THR A 523 -20.57 -17.54 -24.90
N ILE A 524 -19.85 -18.65 -24.73
CA ILE A 524 -18.39 -18.67 -24.79
C ILE A 524 -17.97 -18.50 -26.26
N ILE A 525 -17.19 -17.45 -26.51
CA ILE A 525 -16.67 -17.09 -27.82
C ILE A 525 -15.18 -16.87 -27.69
N ASP A 526 -14.41 -17.48 -28.58
CA ASP A 526 -12.99 -17.24 -28.69
C ASP A 526 -12.78 -15.94 -29.47
N ILE A 527 -12.25 -14.93 -28.79
CA ILE A 527 -12.01 -13.61 -29.38
C ILE A 527 -10.53 -13.30 -29.20
N PRO A 528 -9.76 -13.17 -30.29
CA PRO A 528 -8.30 -13.06 -30.24
C PRO A 528 -7.83 -11.64 -29.87
N PHE A 529 -8.52 -10.95 -28.96
CA PHE A 529 -8.07 -9.66 -28.44
C PHE A 529 -6.99 -9.84 -27.36
N PRO A 530 -5.95 -9.00 -27.35
CA PRO A 530 -4.94 -9.00 -26.29
C PRO A 530 -5.51 -8.48 -24.97
N LEU A 531 -4.82 -8.78 -23.85
CA LEU A 531 -5.22 -8.38 -22.50
C LEU A 531 -5.46 -6.86 -22.35
N VAL A 532 -4.72 -6.06 -23.12
CA VAL A 532 -4.81 -4.59 -23.10
C VAL A 532 -6.20 -4.07 -23.47
N LEU A 533 -7.00 -4.81 -24.25
CA LEU A 533 -8.39 -4.42 -24.51
C LEU A 533 -9.20 -4.40 -23.21
N TYR A 534 -9.10 -5.46 -22.42
CA TYR A 534 -9.88 -5.60 -21.19
C TYR A 534 -9.43 -4.57 -20.15
N LYS A 535 -8.13 -4.25 -20.09
CA LYS A 535 -7.62 -3.12 -19.29
C LYS A 535 -8.26 -1.80 -19.71
N LYS A 536 -8.36 -1.51 -21.02
CA LYS A 536 -9.04 -0.31 -21.53
C LYS A 536 -10.51 -0.28 -21.13
N LEU A 537 -11.21 -1.41 -21.22
CA LEU A 537 -12.63 -1.51 -20.81
C LEU A 537 -12.82 -1.26 -19.30
N LEU A 538 -11.83 -1.63 -18.48
CA LEU A 538 -11.82 -1.43 -17.03
C LEU A 538 -11.21 -0.08 -16.60
N ASN A 539 -10.76 0.75 -17.54
CA ASN A 539 -9.99 1.99 -17.28
C ASN A 539 -8.72 1.78 -16.45
N GLU A 540 -8.05 0.64 -16.64
CA GLU A 540 -6.75 0.35 -16.03
C GLU A 540 -5.60 1.03 -16.78
N PRO A 541 -4.50 1.40 -16.08
CA PRO A 541 -3.32 1.96 -16.72
C PRO A 541 -2.68 0.95 -17.67
N ILE A 542 -2.23 1.45 -18.81
CA ILE A 542 -1.58 0.67 -19.86
C ILE A 542 -0.09 0.97 -19.83
N GLY A 543 0.73 -0.07 -19.79
CA GLY A 543 2.19 0.04 -19.79
C GLY A 543 2.84 -0.64 -20.98
N LEU A 544 4.16 -0.63 -21.02
CA LEU A 544 4.95 -1.26 -22.09
C LEU A 544 4.71 -2.77 -22.20
N ASN A 545 4.49 -3.45 -21.07
CA ASN A 545 4.20 -4.88 -21.04
C ASN A 545 2.92 -5.25 -21.79
N ASP A 546 1.94 -4.34 -21.86
CA ASP A 546 0.68 -4.56 -22.57
C ASP A 546 0.87 -4.57 -24.10
N LEU A 547 1.86 -3.80 -24.60
CA LEU A 547 2.22 -3.77 -26.02
C LEU A 547 2.80 -5.11 -26.48
N ARG A 548 3.46 -5.87 -25.58
CA ARG A 548 4.03 -7.19 -25.90
C ARG A 548 2.96 -8.20 -26.33
N GLY A 549 1.71 -8.02 -25.90
CA GLY A 549 0.58 -8.84 -26.38
C GLY A 549 0.14 -8.54 -27.82
N LEU A 550 0.55 -7.40 -28.37
CA LEU A 550 0.29 -6.99 -29.75
C LEU A 550 1.54 -7.19 -30.63
N SER A 551 2.62 -6.49 -30.30
CA SER A 551 3.90 -6.56 -31.01
C SER A 551 5.05 -6.77 -30.03
N PRO A 552 5.44 -8.03 -29.79
CA PRO A 552 6.63 -8.37 -29.02
C PRO A 552 7.89 -7.63 -29.49
N VAL A 553 8.10 -7.51 -30.80
CA VAL A 553 9.26 -6.82 -31.37
C VAL A 553 9.30 -5.34 -31.00
N MET A 554 8.17 -4.63 -31.15
CA MET A 554 8.10 -3.21 -30.79
C MET A 554 8.27 -3.01 -29.29
N ALA A 555 7.65 -3.85 -28.46
CA ALA A 555 7.80 -3.79 -27.01
C ALA A 555 9.25 -4.01 -26.56
N ASN A 556 9.95 -4.99 -27.13
CA ASN A 556 11.36 -5.24 -26.81
C ASN A 556 12.28 -4.12 -27.31
N SER A 557 11.96 -3.48 -28.43
CA SER A 557 12.72 -2.32 -28.94
C SER A 557 12.60 -1.11 -28.00
N LEU A 558 11.38 -0.82 -27.53
CA LEU A 558 11.15 0.23 -26.55
C LEU A 558 11.75 -0.11 -25.18
N GLN A 559 11.71 -1.37 -24.75
CA GLN A 559 12.39 -1.79 -23.53
C GLN A 559 13.91 -1.60 -23.63
N SER A 560 14.49 -1.93 -24.79
CA SER A 560 15.93 -1.71 -25.04
C SER A 560 16.30 -0.23 -25.02
N LEU A 561 15.40 0.66 -25.47
CA LEU A 561 15.58 2.11 -25.36
C LEU A 561 15.54 2.55 -23.89
N LEU A 562 14.59 2.04 -23.09
CA LEU A 562 14.50 2.34 -21.65
C LEU A 562 15.71 1.84 -20.87
N ASP A 563 16.21 0.65 -21.18
CA ASP A 563 17.32 0.01 -20.47
C ASP A 563 18.70 0.58 -20.88
N TYR A 564 18.76 1.40 -21.95
CA TYR A 564 20.02 1.98 -22.43
C TYR A 564 20.49 3.13 -21.52
N GLU A 565 21.69 3.00 -20.95
CA GLU A 565 22.29 3.98 -20.03
C GLU A 565 23.47 4.78 -20.63
N GLY A 566 23.76 4.63 -21.93
CA GLY A 566 24.86 5.36 -22.58
C GLY A 566 24.57 6.86 -22.74
N ASP A 567 25.60 7.69 -22.59
CA ASP A 567 25.53 9.15 -22.78
C ASP A 567 25.33 9.55 -24.26
N ASP A 568 25.56 8.61 -25.19
CA ASP A 568 25.46 8.74 -26.64
C ASP A 568 24.08 8.34 -27.22
N MET A 569 23.04 8.25 -26.37
CA MET A 569 21.68 7.84 -26.76
C MET A 569 21.14 8.62 -27.97
N GLU A 570 21.31 9.94 -27.99
CA GLU A 570 20.80 10.80 -29.07
C GLU A 570 21.43 10.43 -30.43
N ASP A 571 22.73 10.11 -30.44
CA ASP A 571 23.45 9.73 -31.65
C ASP A 571 23.15 8.28 -32.07
N VAL A 572 22.98 7.37 -31.10
CA VAL A 572 22.74 5.93 -31.35
C VAL A 572 21.34 5.68 -31.90
N PHE A 573 20.32 6.30 -31.30
CA PHE A 573 18.93 6.06 -31.69
C PHE A 573 18.40 7.11 -32.67
N ALA A 574 18.87 8.35 -32.60
CA ALA A 574 18.45 9.46 -33.46
C ALA A 574 16.91 9.58 -33.62
N LEU A 575 16.18 9.39 -32.51
CA LEU A 575 14.71 9.42 -32.48
C LEU A 575 14.20 10.81 -32.07
N SER A 576 13.06 11.18 -32.65
CA SER A 576 12.25 12.34 -32.27
C SER A 576 10.91 11.90 -31.66
N PHE A 577 10.16 12.82 -31.06
CA PHE A 577 8.81 12.55 -30.55
C PHE A 577 7.75 12.52 -31.67
N ASP A 578 8.03 11.82 -32.77
CA ASP A 578 7.08 11.51 -33.81
C ASP A 578 7.13 10.03 -34.20
N VAL A 579 6.02 9.53 -34.74
CA VAL A 579 5.91 8.15 -35.20
C VAL A 579 5.39 8.15 -36.62
N SER A 580 6.03 7.33 -37.47
CA SER A 580 5.57 7.12 -38.84
C SER A 580 4.53 6.00 -38.86
N ARG A 581 3.36 6.29 -39.42
CA ARG A 581 2.24 5.35 -39.52
C ARG A 581 1.87 5.16 -40.99
N ASN A 582 1.45 3.95 -41.36
CA ASN A 582 0.93 3.70 -42.69
C ASN A 582 -0.58 3.93 -42.69
N ALA A 583 -1.04 4.94 -43.43
CA ALA A 583 -2.46 5.19 -43.68
C ALA A 583 -2.71 5.09 -45.18
N PHE A 584 -3.50 4.10 -45.60
CA PHE A 584 -3.86 3.85 -47.01
C PHE A 584 -2.67 3.70 -47.97
N GLY A 585 -1.54 3.15 -47.50
CA GLY A 585 -0.33 2.97 -48.31
C GLY A 585 0.63 4.15 -48.28
N GLU A 586 0.27 5.25 -47.63
CA GLU A 586 1.13 6.43 -47.44
C GLU A 586 1.69 6.48 -46.01
N ALA A 587 2.97 6.81 -45.89
CA ALA A 587 3.60 7.04 -44.60
C ALA A 587 3.24 8.44 -44.08
N VAL A 588 2.43 8.49 -43.01
CA VAL A 588 2.01 9.70 -42.33
C VAL A 588 2.78 9.82 -41.01
N THR A 589 3.53 10.91 -40.85
CA THR A 589 4.22 11.24 -39.59
C THR A 589 3.25 11.90 -38.62
N VAL A 590 3.10 11.31 -37.43
CA VAL A 590 2.22 11.80 -36.37
C VAL A 590 3.06 12.22 -35.16
N PRO A 591 3.00 13.48 -34.70
CA PRO A 591 3.72 13.92 -33.51
C PRO A 591 3.08 13.35 -32.23
N LEU A 592 3.90 12.80 -31.33
CA LEU A 592 3.46 12.27 -30.02
C LEU A 592 3.20 13.38 -29.00
N LYS A 593 3.84 14.54 -29.16
CA LYS A 593 3.64 15.75 -28.35
C LYS A 593 3.78 17.01 -29.23
N PRO A 594 3.31 18.19 -28.78
CA PRO A 594 3.46 19.42 -29.56
C PRO A 594 4.92 19.66 -29.99
N ASN A 595 5.13 19.93 -31.28
CA ASN A 595 6.46 20.06 -31.91
C ASN A 595 7.37 18.83 -31.78
N GLY A 596 6.81 17.62 -31.72
CA GLY A 596 7.54 16.37 -31.50
C GLY A 596 8.74 16.14 -32.43
N SER A 597 8.64 16.51 -33.71
CA SER A 597 9.74 16.35 -34.69
C SER A 597 10.96 17.21 -34.43
N ASN A 598 10.85 18.24 -33.58
CA ASN A 598 11.99 19.08 -33.18
C ASN A 598 12.52 18.72 -31.78
N ILE A 599 12.00 17.66 -31.16
CA ILE A 599 12.37 17.26 -29.81
C ILE A 599 13.01 15.88 -29.89
N ALA A 600 14.32 15.82 -29.63
CA ALA A 600 15.07 14.58 -29.57
C ALA A 600 14.68 13.76 -28.33
N VAL A 601 14.74 12.43 -28.46
CA VAL A 601 14.62 11.50 -27.35
C VAL A 601 15.96 11.41 -26.62
N THR A 602 15.95 11.67 -25.31
CA THR A 602 17.13 11.77 -24.45
C THR A 602 16.94 10.91 -23.20
N GLN A 603 18.00 10.72 -22.41
CA GLN A 603 17.94 9.96 -21.15
C GLN A 603 16.91 10.50 -20.16
N GLU A 604 16.66 11.82 -20.16
CA GLU A 604 15.71 12.45 -19.25
C GLU A 604 14.26 12.29 -19.67
N ASN A 605 14.01 11.98 -20.95
CA ASN A 605 12.66 12.01 -21.54
C ASN A 605 12.22 10.70 -22.23
N LYS A 606 13.07 9.67 -22.21
CA LYS A 606 12.78 8.33 -22.73
C LYS A 606 11.62 7.62 -22.02
#